data_AF-A0A8T4LAF5-F1
#
_entry.id   AF-A0A8T4LAF5-F1
#
_cell.length_a   1.000
_cell.length_b   1.000
_cell.length_c   1.000
_cell.angle_alpha   90.00
_cell.angle_beta   90.00
_cell.angle_gamma   90.00
#
_symmetry.space_group_name_H-M   'P 1'
#
loop_
_entity.id
_entity.type
_entity.pdbx_description
1 polymer ?
#
loop_
_entity_poly.entity_id
_entity_poly.type
_entity_poly.pdbx_seq_one_letter_code
_entity_poly.pdbx_strand_id
1 'polypeptide(L)'
;MFPKIAEAYSKNEPYTHIFKKSLLLVTVLASIATLVYWLVPELIVNMLFGEAYLSIVYLIAPFGLAMSLFSIAFVVANYYLSTNRIKFIYILVAFLIIEVAAIWIFHETLEQIVNILLGTMICLVATLFLVRK
;
A
#
# COMPACT_ATOMS: atom_id res chain seq x y z
N MET A 1 -10.22 -7.65 -9.91
CA MET A 1 -9.26 -8.78 -10.04
C MET A 1 -9.77 -10.05 -9.37
N PHE A 2 -10.11 -10.00 -8.08
CA PHE A 2 -10.41 -11.17 -7.23
C PHE A 2 -11.36 -12.24 -7.83
N PRO A 3 -12.63 -11.95 -8.18
CA PRO A 3 -13.58 -12.99 -8.62
C PRO A 3 -13.14 -13.66 -9.92
N LYS A 4 -12.52 -12.91 -10.85
CA LYS A 4 -12.01 -13.43 -12.11
C LYS A 4 -10.86 -14.43 -11.90
N ILE A 5 -9.96 -14.16 -10.95
CA ILE A 5 -8.87 -15.09 -10.64
C ILE A 5 -9.40 -16.31 -9.89
N ALA A 6 -10.35 -16.13 -8.96
CA ALA A 6 -10.95 -17.25 -8.23
C ALA A 6 -11.70 -18.22 -9.17
N GLU A 7 -12.41 -17.70 -10.17
CA GLU A 7 -13.08 -18.51 -11.20
C GLU A 7 -12.07 -19.25 -12.09
N ALA A 8 -11.06 -18.55 -12.62
CA ALA A 8 -10.02 -19.19 -13.42
C ALA A 8 -9.22 -20.24 -12.62
N TYR A 9 -8.99 -19.99 -11.33
CA TYR A 9 -8.35 -20.95 -10.42
C TYR A 9 -9.19 -22.21 -10.23
N SER A 10 -10.51 -22.09 -10.05
CA SER A 10 -11.39 -23.27 -9.91
C SER A 10 -11.51 -24.08 -11.21
N LYS A 11 -11.32 -23.43 -12.36
CA LYS A 11 -11.31 -24.06 -13.69
C LYS A 11 -9.94 -24.57 -14.15
N ASN A 12 -8.87 -24.42 -13.34
CA ASN A 12 -7.48 -24.70 -13.72
C ASN A 12 -7.01 -23.94 -14.99
N GLU A 13 -7.55 -22.75 -15.22
CA GLU A 13 -7.21 -21.88 -16.34
C GLU A 13 -6.02 -20.96 -16.00
N PRO A 14 -5.25 -20.48 -16.99
CA PRO A 14 -4.12 -19.59 -16.74
C PRO A 14 -4.57 -18.19 -16.26
N TYR A 15 -4.43 -17.91 -14.97
CA TYR A 15 -4.89 -16.66 -14.34
C TYR A 15 -3.77 -15.62 -14.07
N THR A 16 -2.50 -16.01 -14.18
CA THR A 16 -1.35 -15.16 -13.80
C THR A 16 -1.27 -13.83 -14.56
N HIS A 17 -1.78 -13.79 -15.79
CA HIS A 17 -1.84 -12.59 -16.63
C HIS A 17 -2.80 -11.53 -16.06
N ILE A 18 -3.91 -11.95 -15.43
CA ILE A 18 -4.90 -11.06 -14.79
C ILE A 18 -4.24 -10.35 -13.61
N PHE A 19 -3.45 -11.08 -12.82
CA PHE A 19 -2.68 -10.52 -11.71
C PHE A 19 -1.65 -9.51 -12.19
N LYS A 20 -0.80 -9.87 -13.17
CA LYS A 20 0.23 -8.96 -13.69
C LYS A 20 -0.36 -7.66 -14.25
N LYS A 21 -1.46 -7.75 -15.01
CA LYS A 21 -2.18 -6.56 -15.53
C LYS A 21 -2.74 -5.69 -14.41
N SER A 22 -3.33 -6.32 -13.39
CA SER A 22 -3.90 -5.60 -12.24
C SER A 22 -2.80 -4.91 -11.43
N LEU A 23 -1.70 -5.60 -11.17
CA LEU A 23 -0.53 -5.07 -10.45
C LEU A 23 0.10 -3.90 -11.21
N LEU A 24 0.29 -4.03 -12.53
CA LEU A 24 0.82 -2.94 -13.37
C LEU A 24 -0.09 -1.72 -13.32
N LEU A 25 -1.40 -1.91 -13.50
CA LEU A 25 -2.36 -0.80 -13.49
C LEU A 25 -2.37 -0.08 -12.15
N VAL A 26 -2.42 -0.81 -11.03
CA VAL A 26 -2.37 -0.20 -9.69
C VAL A 26 -1.04 0.52 -9.46
N THR A 27 0.09 -0.08 -9.84
CA THR A 27 1.41 0.55 -9.68
C THR A 27 1.50 1.85 -10.49
N VAL A 28 1.02 1.86 -11.74
CA VAL A 28 1.02 3.07 -12.58
C VAL A 28 0.14 4.16 -11.98
N LEU A 29 -1.09 3.83 -11.59
CA LEU A 29 -2.01 4.82 -10.99
C LEU A 29 -1.49 5.36 -9.65
N ALA A 30 -0.93 4.49 -8.81
CA ALA A 30 -0.36 4.86 -7.52
C ALA A 30 0.89 5.74 -7.68
N SER A 31 1.77 5.44 -8.66
CA SER A 31 2.91 6.29 -8.99
C SER A 31 2.49 7.67 -9.52
N ILE A 32 1.44 7.73 -10.36
CA ILE A 32 0.88 9.01 -10.83
C ILE A 32 0.33 9.81 -9.65
N ALA A 33 -0.45 9.20 -8.76
CA ALA A 33 -0.99 9.86 -7.59
C ALA A 33 0.13 10.39 -6.67
N THR A 34 1.15 9.57 -6.39
CA THR A 34 2.33 9.98 -5.59
C THR A 34 3.10 11.12 -6.26
N LEU A 35 3.26 11.09 -7.58
CA LEU A 35 3.93 12.16 -8.32
C LEU A 35 3.15 13.48 -8.21
N VAL A 36 1.81 13.43 -8.30
CA VAL A 36 0.95 14.60 -8.10
C VAL A 36 1.10 15.15 -6.67
N TYR A 37 1.11 14.29 -5.66
CA TYR A 37 1.39 14.68 -4.27
C TYR A 37 2.78 15.30 -4.08
N TRP A 38 3.76 14.94 -4.92
CA TRP A 38 5.09 15.52 -4.83
C TRP A 38 5.22 16.84 -5.59
N LEU A 39 4.58 16.98 -6.75
CA LEU A 39 4.69 18.16 -7.62
C LEU A 39 3.86 19.36 -7.12
N VAL A 40 2.67 19.11 -6.57
CA VAL A 40 1.73 20.19 -6.18
C VAL A 40 1.08 19.99 -4.80
N PRO A 41 1.84 19.64 -3.74
CA PRO A 41 1.26 19.33 -2.42
C PRO A 41 0.55 20.53 -1.77
N GLU A 42 1.08 21.74 -1.89
CA GLU A 42 0.48 22.95 -1.31
C GLU A 42 -0.90 23.25 -1.90
N LEU A 43 -1.04 23.12 -3.22
CA LEU A 43 -2.32 23.32 -3.90
C LEU A 43 -3.36 22.31 -3.39
N ILE A 44 -2.98 21.05 -3.24
CA ILE A 44 -3.86 19.99 -2.74
C ILE A 44 -4.29 20.28 -1.30
N VAL A 45 -3.34 20.62 -0.43
CA VAL A 45 -3.66 20.90 0.98
C VAL A 45 -4.52 22.15 1.11
N ASN A 46 -4.18 23.22 0.43
CA ASN A 46 -4.94 24.47 0.50
C ASN A 46 -6.36 24.29 -0.06
N MET A 47 -6.52 23.58 -1.18
CA MET A 47 -7.84 23.35 -1.79
C MET A 47 -8.74 22.46 -0.92
N LEU A 48 -8.18 21.44 -0.25
CA LEU A 48 -8.97 20.46 0.52
C LEU A 48 -9.16 20.85 1.99
N PHE A 49 -8.17 21.50 2.59
CA PHE A 49 -8.10 21.76 4.03
C PHE A 49 -7.93 23.26 4.37
N GLY A 50 -7.51 24.08 3.42
CA GLY A 50 -7.26 25.51 3.60
C GLY A 50 -5.85 25.86 4.09
N GLU A 51 -5.54 27.15 4.06
CA GLU A 51 -4.19 27.68 4.38
C GLU A 51 -3.70 27.35 5.79
N ALA A 52 -4.63 27.17 6.74
CA ALA A 52 -4.31 26.81 8.12
C ALA A 52 -3.54 25.47 8.25
N TYR A 53 -3.58 24.62 7.22
CA TYR A 53 -2.93 23.29 7.22
C TYR A 53 -1.66 23.26 6.35
N LEU A 54 -1.16 24.40 5.87
CA LEU A 54 0.09 24.41 5.09
C LEU A 54 1.30 23.88 5.88
N SER A 55 1.24 23.92 7.21
CA SER A 55 2.27 23.35 8.08
C SER A 55 2.47 21.84 7.92
N ILE A 56 1.51 21.08 7.36
CA ILE A 56 1.61 19.62 7.15
C ILE A 56 1.90 19.21 5.70
N VAL A 57 2.10 20.17 4.79
CA VAL A 57 2.34 19.92 3.36
C VAL A 57 3.47 18.94 3.11
N TYR A 58 4.55 19.03 3.89
CA TYR A 58 5.72 18.16 3.77
C TYR A 58 5.41 16.67 4.00
N LEU A 59 4.30 16.35 4.69
CA LEU A 59 3.89 14.97 4.99
C LEU A 59 3.09 14.32 3.86
N ILE A 60 2.56 15.10 2.91
CA ILE A 60 1.61 14.62 1.89
C ILE A 60 2.26 13.63 0.93
N ALA A 61 3.45 13.96 0.42
CA ALA A 61 4.18 13.07 -0.48
C ALA A 61 4.61 11.74 0.18
N PRO A 62 5.27 11.72 1.36
CA PRO A 62 5.65 10.45 1.99
C PRO A 62 4.44 9.62 2.43
N PHE A 63 3.36 10.25 2.90
CA PHE A 63 2.11 9.55 3.21
C PHE A 63 1.48 8.94 1.95
N GLY A 64 1.42 9.69 0.84
CA GLY A 64 0.93 9.22 -0.44
C GLY A 64 1.74 8.04 -1.00
N LEU A 65 3.06 8.05 -0.82
CA LEU A 65 3.93 6.92 -1.15
C LEU A 65 3.62 5.68 -0.31
N ALA A 66 3.40 5.85 1.00
CA ALA A 66 3.02 4.74 1.87
C ALA A 66 1.67 4.11 1.45
N MET A 67 0.68 4.93 1.13
CA MET A 67 -0.62 4.46 0.61
C MET A 67 -0.50 3.79 -0.76
N SER A 68 0.44 4.23 -1.59
CA SER A 68 0.75 3.59 -2.87
C SER A 68 1.32 2.19 -2.68
N LEU A 69 2.26 2.01 -1.74
CA LEU A 69 2.78 0.70 -1.36
C LEU A 69 1.69 -0.19 -0.75
N PHE A 70 0.83 0.36 0.11
CA PHE A 70 -0.33 -0.35 0.64
C PHE A 70 -1.24 -0.87 -0.48
N SER A 71 -1.52 -0.06 -1.51
CA SER A 71 -2.35 -0.49 -2.65
C SER A 71 -1.74 -1.69 -3.40
N ILE A 72 -0.42 -1.74 -3.52
CA ILE A 72 0.31 -2.86 -4.11
C ILE A 72 0.18 -4.10 -3.21
N ALA A 73 0.43 -3.96 -1.90
CA ALA A 73 0.25 -5.04 -0.93
C ALA A 73 -1.19 -5.60 -0.96
N PHE A 74 -2.19 -4.72 -1.08
CA PHE A 74 -3.60 -5.09 -1.17
C PHE A 74 -3.90 -5.93 -2.41
N VAL A 75 -3.35 -5.56 -3.58
CA VAL A 75 -3.50 -6.36 -4.81
C VAL A 75 -2.85 -7.74 -4.64
N VAL A 76 -1.65 -7.81 -4.06
CA VAL A 76 -0.95 -9.09 -3.81
C VAL A 76 -1.74 -9.97 -2.84
N ALA A 77 -2.26 -9.41 -1.75
CA ALA A 77 -3.11 -10.11 -0.78
C ALA A 77 -4.36 -10.71 -1.44
N ASN A 78 -5.07 -9.91 -2.26
CA ASN A 78 -6.24 -10.38 -2.99
C ASN A 78 -5.90 -11.49 -4.00
N TYR A 79 -4.72 -11.45 -4.60
CA TYR A 79 -4.25 -12.52 -5.48
C TYR A 79 -3.97 -13.83 -4.72
N TYR A 80 -3.32 -13.76 -3.57
CA TYR A 80 -3.11 -14.95 -2.73
C TYR A 80 -4.43 -15.54 -2.25
N LEU A 81 -5.34 -14.70 -1.75
CA LEU A 81 -6.64 -15.16 -1.29
C LEU A 81 -7.49 -15.78 -2.42
N SER A 82 -7.48 -15.19 -3.62
CA SER A 82 -8.19 -15.77 -4.80
C SER A 82 -7.59 -17.07 -5.33
N THR A 83 -6.37 -17.44 -4.90
CA THR A 83 -5.73 -18.73 -5.21
C THR A 83 -5.64 -19.66 -4.00
N ASN A 84 -6.51 -19.43 -3.00
CA ASN A 84 -6.61 -20.19 -1.75
C ASN A 84 -5.30 -20.26 -0.93
N ARG A 85 -4.39 -19.31 -1.12
CA ARG A 85 -3.16 -19.17 -0.34
C ARG A 85 -3.41 -18.25 0.84
N ILE A 86 -3.53 -18.81 2.04
CA ILE A 86 -3.87 -18.04 3.26
C ILE A 86 -2.68 -17.74 4.17
N LYS A 87 -1.52 -18.39 3.97
CA LYS A 87 -0.35 -18.25 4.86
C LYS A 87 0.21 -16.82 4.95
N PHE A 88 0.00 -15.99 3.93
CA PHE A 88 0.45 -14.59 3.93
C PHE A 88 -0.26 -13.74 5.00
N ILE A 89 -1.42 -14.16 5.51
CA ILE A 89 -2.17 -13.43 6.54
C ILE A 89 -1.33 -13.27 7.81
N TYR A 90 -0.53 -14.27 8.18
CA TYR A 90 0.38 -14.17 9.33
C TYR A 90 1.39 -13.02 9.17
N ILE A 91 1.83 -12.76 7.94
CA ILE A 91 2.74 -11.66 7.62
C ILE A 91 2.01 -10.32 7.77
N LEU A 92 0.78 -10.21 7.24
CA LEU A 92 -0.04 -9.00 7.41
C LEU A 92 -0.28 -8.68 8.88
N VAL A 93 -0.67 -9.68 9.68
CA VAL A 93 -0.92 -9.51 11.12
C VAL A 93 0.37 -9.14 11.86
N ALA A 94 1.50 -9.75 11.52
CA ALA A 94 2.78 -9.40 12.12
C ALA A 94 3.16 -7.94 11.85
N PHE A 95 3.07 -7.49 10.59
CA PHE A 95 3.35 -6.09 10.23
C PHE A 95 2.35 -5.10 10.84
N LEU A 96 1.07 -5.47 10.95
CA LEU A 96 0.07 -4.67 11.67
C LEU A 96 0.47 -4.48 13.15
N ILE A 97 0.84 -5.55 13.83
CA ILE A 97 1.27 -5.48 15.24
C ILE A 97 2.55 -4.64 15.36
N ILE A 98 3.52 -4.83 14.47
CA ILE A 98 4.76 -4.05 14.44
C ILE A 98 4.47 -2.56 14.24
N GLU A 99 3.61 -2.21 13.30
CA GLU A 99 3.22 -0.82 13.00
C GLU A 99 2.52 -0.17 14.20
N VAL A 100 1.52 -0.84 14.77
CA VAL A 100 0.79 -0.36 15.95
C VAL A 100 1.73 -0.20 17.15
N ALA A 101 2.61 -1.17 17.40
CA ALA A 101 3.57 -1.09 18.49
C ALA A 101 4.59 0.04 18.28
N ALA A 102 5.10 0.19 17.04
CA ALA A 102 6.02 1.25 16.71
C ALA A 102 5.39 2.64 16.88
N ILE A 103 4.17 2.85 16.40
CA ILE A 103 3.43 4.11 16.61
C ILE A 103 3.16 4.33 18.10
N TRP A 104 2.75 3.29 18.85
CA TRP A 104 2.50 3.42 20.28
C TRP A 104 3.74 3.89 21.06
N ILE A 105 4.93 3.46 20.66
CA ILE A 105 6.20 3.85 21.28
C ILE A 105 6.72 5.20 20.75
N PHE A 106 6.51 5.50 19.45
CA PHE A 106 7.11 6.62 18.74
C PHE A 106 6.03 7.46 18.00
N HIS A 107 5.40 8.41 18.70
CA HIS A 107 4.33 9.27 18.14
C HIS A 107 4.41 10.74 18.56
N GLU A 108 5.59 11.26 18.87
CA GLU A 108 5.75 12.64 19.31
C GLU A 108 5.39 13.66 18.20
N THR A 109 5.59 13.28 16.94
CA THR A 109 5.26 14.11 15.78
C THR A 109 4.54 13.33 14.69
N LEU A 110 3.77 14.05 13.86
CA LEU A 110 3.13 13.45 12.68
C LEU A 110 4.15 12.88 11.69
N GLU A 111 5.34 13.50 11.61
CA GLU A 111 6.44 13.01 10.77
C GLU A 111 6.92 11.62 11.22
N GLN A 112 7.08 11.39 12.52
CA GLN A 112 7.43 10.08 13.04
C GLN A 112 6.40 9.02 12.63
N ILE A 113 5.11 9.32 12.79
CA ILE A 113 4.03 8.40 12.42
C ILE A 113 4.07 8.06 10.93
N VAL A 114 4.22 9.08 10.06
CA VAL A 114 4.29 8.87 8.61
C VAL A 114 5.54 8.07 8.20
N ASN A 115 6.69 8.31 8.84
CA ASN A 115 7.91 7.55 8.58
C ASN A 115 7.79 6.09 9.01
N ILE A 116 7.14 5.81 10.15
CA ILE A 116 6.86 4.44 10.61
C ILE A 116 5.94 3.72 9.62
N LEU A 117 4.85 4.39 9.21
CA LEU A 117 3.92 3.86 8.21
C LEU A 117 4.64 3.55 6.89
N LEU A 118 5.43 4.49 6.36
CA LEU A 118 6.18 4.30 5.12
C LEU A 118 7.17 3.13 5.23
N GLY A 119 7.98 3.10 6.29
CA GLY A 119 8.94 2.02 6.53
C GLY A 119 8.27 0.65 6.64
N THR A 120 7.16 0.57 7.37
CA THR A 120 6.35 -0.64 7.52
C THR A 120 5.82 -1.11 6.16
N MET A 121 5.25 -0.21 5.34
CA MET A 121 4.73 -0.56 4.03
C MET A 121 5.82 -1.04 3.06
N ILE A 122 7.01 -0.44 3.08
CA ILE A 122 8.17 -0.90 2.29
C ILE A 122 8.54 -2.33 2.69
N CYS A 123 8.72 -2.58 3.99
CA CYS A 123 9.11 -3.89 4.51
C CYS A 123 8.02 -4.94 4.24
N LEU A 124 6.74 -4.58 4.37
CA LEU A 124 5.62 -5.46 4.10
C LEU A 124 5.60 -5.88 2.63
N VAL A 125 5.64 -4.92 1.71
CA VAL A 125 5.63 -5.19 0.27
C VAL A 125 6.81 -6.07 -0.12
N ALA A 126 8.02 -5.75 0.34
CA ALA A 126 9.21 -6.55 0.09
C ALA A 126 9.02 -8.00 0.59
N THR A 127 8.52 -8.17 1.81
CA THR A 127 8.28 -9.50 2.41
C THR A 127 7.24 -10.30 1.64
N LEU A 128 6.12 -9.68 1.22
CA LEU A 128 5.08 -10.34 0.43
C LEU A 128 5.64 -10.87 -0.90
N PHE A 129 6.50 -10.12 -1.59
CA PHE A 129 7.12 -10.59 -2.83
C PHE A 129 8.15 -11.71 -2.64
N LEU A 130 8.80 -11.78 -1.47
CA LEU A 130 9.74 -12.86 -1.12
C LEU A 130 9.03 -14.20 -0.82
N VAL A 131 7.79 -14.17 -0.35
CA VAL A 131 7.00 -15.36 0.07
C VAL A 131 6.40 -16.10 -1.14
N ARG A 132 7.12 -16.12 -2.26
CA ARG A 132 6.66 -16.62 -3.57
C ARG A 132 6.38 -18.14 -3.65
N LYS A 133 6.38 -18.87 -2.52
CA LYS A 133 6.09 -20.31 -2.42
C LYS A 133 4.68 -20.55 -1.88
#